data_AF-A0A7Y5PYN9-F1
#
_entry.id   AF-A0A7Y5PYN9-F1
#
_cell.length_a   1.000
_cell.length_b   1.000
_cell.length_c   1.000
_cell.angle_alpha   90.00
_cell.angle_beta   90.00
_cell.angle_gamma   90.00
#
_symmetry.space_group_name_H-M   'P 1'
#
loop_
_entity.id
_entity.type
_entity.pdbx_description
1 polymer ?
#
loop_
_entity_poly.entity_id
_entity_poly.type
_entity_poly.pdbx_seq_one_letter_code
_entity_poly.pdbx_strand_id
1 'polypeptide(L)'
;MKSTLRLLSLVFVPAAVAPLALVACVAQTPLSTNAIRLEGAASVTSIEWREDFTVYELLTQPGVLSPTAETPSVEVHRTLNGSPLVIPVDFAKIHAGDSSSNILLRPGDLVRIFAAR
;
A
#
# COMPACT_ATOMS: atom_id res chain seq x y z
N MET A 1 19.72 51.47 -64.40
CA MET A 1 19.38 50.27 -63.60
C MET A 1 18.71 50.79 -62.33
N LYS A 2 17.39 51.05 -62.27
CA LYS A 2 16.20 50.18 -62.16
C LYS A 2 16.14 49.30 -60.88
N SER A 3 14.97 49.40 -60.22
CA SER A 3 14.38 48.57 -59.14
C SER A 3 14.84 48.87 -57.70
N THR A 4 14.03 49.44 -56.79
CA THR A 4 12.68 49.07 -56.28
C THR A 4 12.72 47.77 -55.47
N LEU A 5 12.51 47.84 -54.14
CA LEU A 5 11.37 47.22 -53.43
C LEU A 5 11.44 47.42 -51.90
N ARG A 6 10.28 47.76 -51.33
CA ARG A 6 9.93 47.70 -49.90
C ARG A 6 10.06 46.27 -49.37
N LEU A 7 10.28 46.09 -48.06
CA LEU A 7 9.45 45.16 -47.27
C LEU A 7 9.56 45.42 -45.75
N LEU A 8 8.38 45.48 -45.12
CA LEU A 8 8.15 45.38 -43.67
C LEU A 8 8.86 44.16 -43.07
N SER A 9 9.42 44.31 -41.88
CA SER A 9 9.56 43.18 -40.94
C SER A 9 9.25 43.65 -39.52
N LEU A 10 7.97 43.53 -39.20
CA LEU A 10 7.40 43.58 -37.86
C LEU A 10 7.91 42.34 -37.11
N VAL A 11 8.91 42.50 -36.23
CA VAL A 11 9.37 41.37 -35.41
C VAL A 11 8.44 41.23 -34.22
N PHE A 12 7.55 40.27 -34.37
CA PHE A 12 6.68 39.68 -33.37
C PHE A 12 7.55 39.06 -32.26
N VAL A 13 7.44 39.58 -31.03
CA VAL A 13 8.03 38.94 -29.85
C VAL A 13 6.96 38.02 -29.25
N PRO A 14 7.06 36.68 -29.36
CA PRO A 14 6.18 35.81 -28.62
C PRO A 14 6.67 35.73 -27.17
N ALA A 15 5.94 36.37 -26.24
CA ALA A 15 6.07 36.07 -24.82
C ALA A 15 5.52 34.66 -24.58
N ALA A 16 6.45 33.75 -24.28
CA ALA A 16 6.19 32.34 -24.05
C ALA A 16 5.18 32.13 -22.91
N VAL A 17 4.13 31.39 -23.24
CA VAL A 17 3.16 30.83 -22.31
C VAL A 17 3.73 29.51 -21.79
N ALA A 18 4.02 29.42 -20.50
CA ALA A 18 4.28 28.16 -19.81
C ALA A 18 3.18 27.95 -18.76
N PRO A 19 2.16 27.11 -19.02
CA PRO A 19 1.29 26.64 -17.95
C PRO A 19 2.05 25.60 -17.13
N LEU A 20 2.14 25.83 -15.82
CA LEU A 20 2.54 24.85 -14.82
C LEU A 20 1.64 23.61 -14.97
N ALA A 21 2.15 22.60 -15.66
CA ALA A 21 1.53 21.29 -15.70
C ALA A 21 1.57 20.72 -14.29
N LEU A 22 0.41 20.69 -13.65
CA LEU A 22 0.13 19.87 -12.48
C LEU A 22 0.23 18.42 -12.93
N VAL A 23 1.46 17.88 -12.91
CA VAL A 23 1.69 16.45 -13.09
C VAL A 23 1.06 15.79 -11.87
N ALA A 24 -0.18 15.33 -12.03
CA ALA A 24 -0.73 14.24 -11.26
C ALA A 24 0.18 13.04 -11.54
N CYS A 25 1.25 12.94 -10.75
CA CYS A 25 1.99 11.72 -10.60
C CYS A 25 0.99 10.73 -10.01
N VAL A 26 0.26 10.03 -10.88
CA VAL A 26 -0.30 8.73 -10.57
C VAL A 26 0.94 7.88 -10.33
N ALA A 27 1.41 7.90 -9.09
CA ALA A 27 2.36 6.94 -8.60
C ALA A 27 1.67 5.59 -8.74
N GLN A 28 1.88 4.92 -9.87
CA GLN A 28 1.77 3.49 -9.94
C GLN A 28 2.81 2.99 -8.95
N THR A 29 2.38 2.76 -7.71
CA THR A 29 3.23 2.17 -6.69
C THR A 29 3.77 0.89 -7.29
N PRO A 30 5.10 0.76 -7.47
CA PRO A 30 5.66 -0.51 -7.88
C PRO A 30 5.13 -1.53 -6.85
N LEU A 31 4.62 -2.65 -7.33
CA LEU A 31 4.23 -3.79 -6.50
C LEU A 31 5.44 -4.13 -5.63
N SER A 32 5.47 -3.55 -4.43
CA SER A 32 6.62 -3.63 -3.55
C SER A 32 6.75 -5.10 -3.20
N THR A 33 7.89 -5.71 -3.53
CA THR A 33 8.23 -7.07 -3.08
C THR A 33 8.12 -7.20 -1.55
N ASN A 34 8.08 -6.07 -0.86
CA ASN A 34 7.81 -5.92 0.56
C ASN A 34 6.33 -5.58 0.82
N ALA A 35 5.41 -6.43 0.41
CA ALA A 35 4.01 -6.29 0.75
C ALA A 35 3.50 -7.51 1.51
N ILE A 36 2.57 -7.28 2.43
CA ILE A 36 1.81 -8.33 3.12
C ILE A 36 0.48 -8.45 2.40
N ARG A 37 0.10 -9.69 2.07
CA ARG A 37 -1.20 -9.98 1.49
C ARG A 37 -2.22 -10.26 2.59
N LEU A 38 -3.43 -9.77 2.37
CA LEU A 38 -4.54 -9.89 3.29
C LEU A 38 -5.69 -10.60 2.59
N GLU A 39 -6.27 -11.58 3.27
CA GLU A 39 -7.40 -12.35 2.77
C GLU A 39 -8.51 -12.48 3.81
N GLY A 40 -9.75 -12.66 3.34
CA GLY A 40 -10.92 -12.90 4.20
C GLY A 40 -11.62 -11.61 4.62
N ALA A 41 -11.86 -11.43 5.92
CA ALA A 41 -12.58 -10.29 6.51
C ALA A 41 -11.73 -9.02 6.63
N ALA A 42 -10.80 -8.83 5.69
CA ALA A 42 -10.01 -7.61 5.56
C ALA A 42 -10.69 -6.67 4.54
N SER A 43 -10.74 -5.36 4.80
CA SER A 43 -11.26 -4.42 3.79
C SER A 43 -10.25 -4.11 2.68
N VAL A 44 -8.96 -4.35 2.93
CA VAL A 44 -7.87 -4.20 1.96
C VAL A 44 -7.21 -5.54 1.68
N THR A 45 -6.66 -5.71 0.48
CA THR A 45 -6.06 -6.97 0.01
C THR A 45 -4.54 -7.02 0.13
N SER A 46 -3.89 -5.86 0.26
CA SER A 46 -2.44 -5.74 0.35
C SER A 46 -2.06 -4.49 1.11
N ILE A 47 -1.05 -4.59 1.97
CA ILE A 47 -0.45 -3.47 2.69
C ILE A 47 1.05 -3.51 2.49
N GLU A 48 1.66 -2.32 2.39
CA GLU A 48 3.11 -2.19 2.35
C GLU A 48 3.71 -2.59 3.69
N TRP A 49 4.67 -3.53 3.65
CA TRP A 49 5.40 -3.94 4.84
C TRP A 49 6.40 -2.86 5.25
N ARG A 50 6.56 -2.68 6.56
CA ARG A 50 7.57 -1.80 7.18
C ARG A 50 8.39 -2.57 8.21
N GLU A 51 9.54 -2.03 8.57
CA GLU A 51 10.33 -2.55 9.68
C GLU A 51 9.50 -2.56 10.97
N ASP A 52 9.68 -3.59 11.79
CA ASP A 52 8.95 -3.84 13.04
C ASP A 52 7.42 -3.97 12.94
N PHE A 53 6.90 -4.22 11.73
CA PHE A 53 5.46 -4.37 11.54
C PHE A 53 4.93 -5.66 12.16
N THR A 54 3.97 -5.53 13.08
CA THR A 54 3.41 -6.67 13.82
C THR A 54 1.98 -6.98 13.42
N VAL A 55 1.52 -8.20 13.74
CA VAL A 55 0.11 -8.57 13.54
C VAL A 55 -0.82 -7.66 14.32
N TYR A 56 -0.44 -7.25 15.54
CA TYR A 56 -1.25 -6.29 16.30
C TYR A 56 -1.42 -4.97 15.55
N GLU A 57 -0.31 -4.37 15.11
CA GLU A 57 -0.31 -3.10 14.42
C GLU A 57 -1.14 -3.15 13.14
N LEU A 58 -0.99 -4.23 12.36
CA LEU A 58 -1.80 -4.51 11.18
C LEU A 58 -3.31 -4.52 11.49
N LEU A 59 -3.73 -5.23 12.53
CA LEU A 59 -5.15 -5.39 12.88
C LEU A 59 -5.74 -4.13 13.52
N THR A 60 -4.92 -3.34 14.22
CA THR A 60 -5.34 -2.05 14.79
C THR A 60 -5.37 -0.91 13.76
N GLN A 61 -4.80 -1.12 12.58
CA GLN A 61 -4.76 -0.10 11.55
C GLN A 61 -6.19 0.17 11.00
N PRO A 62 -6.61 1.44 10.91
CA PRO A 62 -7.94 1.77 10.42
C PRO A 62 -8.11 1.29 8.98
N GLY A 63 -9.27 0.68 8.70
CA GLY A 63 -9.61 0.16 7.37
C GLY A 63 -8.99 -1.20 7.03
N VAL A 64 -8.31 -1.87 7.97
CA VAL A 64 -7.87 -3.26 7.76
C VAL A 64 -8.96 -4.23 8.19
N LEU A 65 -9.43 -4.14 9.43
CA LEU A 65 -10.50 -4.98 9.95
C LEU A 65 -11.88 -4.51 9.45
N SER A 66 -12.69 -5.47 9.02
CA SER A 66 -14.12 -5.24 8.80
C SER A 66 -14.83 -4.93 10.12
N PRO A 67 -15.80 -3.98 10.17
CA PRO A 67 -16.59 -3.70 11.37
C PRO A 67 -17.44 -4.88 11.85
N THR A 68 -17.59 -5.92 11.03
CA THR A 68 -18.30 -7.15 11.37
C THR A 68 -17.44 -8.18 12.10
N ALA A 69 -16.13 -7.95 12.26
CA ALA A 69 -15.23 -8.87 12.90
C ALA A 69 -15.04 -8.52 14.38
N GLU A 70 -16.00 -8.89 15.24
CA GLU A 70 -15.93 -8.64 16.69
C GLU A 70 -14.78 -9.40 17.37
N THR A 71 -14.42 -10.58 16.86
CA THR A 71 -13.29 -11.37 17.36
C THR A 71 -12.58 -12.05 16.19
N PRO A 72 -11.74 -11.31 15.43
CA PRO A 72 -11.10 -11.87 14.25
C PRO A 72 -10.13 -12.98 14.67
N SER A 73 -10.34 -14.19 14.13
CA SER A 73 -9.32 -15.23 14.17
C SER A 73 -8.37 -14.98 13.02
N VAL A 74 -7.07 -14.96 13.29
CA VAL A 74 -6.06 -14.59 12.29
C VAL A 74 -5.05 -15.71 12.13
N GLU A 75 -4.72 -16.04 10.89
CA GLU A 75 -3.69 -17.02 10.56
C GLU A 75 -2.62 -16.36 9.70
N VAL A 76 -1.36 -16.47 10.12
CA VAL A 76 -0.22 -16.01 9.34
C VAL A 76 0.36 -17.19 8.60
N HIS A 77 0.27 -17.15 7.27
CA HIS A 77 0.87 -18.12 6.38
C HIS A 77 2.22 -17.57 5.93
N ARG A 78 3.29 -18.26 6.33
CA ARG A 78 4.67 -17.92 6.01
C ARG A 78 5.33 -19.09 5.29
N THR A 79 6.14 -18.81 4.28
CA THR A 79 6.94 -19.86 3.63
C THR A 79 8.36 -19.83 4.18
N LEU A 80 8.77 -20.89 4.88
CA LEU A 80 10.13 -21.06 5.40
C LEU A 80 10.82 -22.20 4.62
N ASN A 81 11.92 -21.89 3.93
CA ASN A 81 12.69 -22.86 3.14
C ASN A 81 11.84 -23.68 2.15
N GLY A 82 10.80 -23.06 1.57
CA GLY A 82 9.86 -23.71 0.65
C GLY A 82 8.76 -24.54 1.31
N SER A 83 8.73 -24.64 2.65
CA SER A 83 7.66 -25.27 3.40
C SER A 83 6.66 -24.25 3.94
N PRO A 84 5.34 -24.45 3.76
CA PRO A 84 4.34 -23.58 4.35
C PRO A 84 4.27 -23.78 5.86
N LEU A 85 4.35 -22.68 6.60
CA LEU A 85 4.13 -22.58 8.04
C LEU A 85 2.87 -21.76 8.28
N VAL A 86 1.92 -22.31 9.02
CA VAL A 86 0.74 -21.58 9.47
C VAL A 86 0.91 -21.27 10.95
N ILE A 87 0.84 -19.99 11.30
CA ILE A 87 0.96 -19.53 12.68
C ILE A 87 -0.39 -18.95 13.10
N PRO A 88 -1.14 -19.65 13.99
CA PRO A 88 -2.41 -19.14 14.48
C PRO A 88 -2.16 -17.96 15.43
N VAL A 89 -2.93 -16.90 15.25
CA VAL A 89 -2.88 -15.70 16.07
C VAL A 89 -4.24 -15.46 16.71
N ASP A 90 -4.23 -15.44 18.03
CA ASP A 90 -5.40 -15.12 18.84
C ASP A 90 -5.41 -13.63 19.17
N PHE A 91 -6.24 -12.87 18.46
CA PHE A 91 -6.34 -11.43 18.68
C PHE A 91 -6.82 -11.07 20.08
N ALA A 92 -7.67 -11.88 20.70
CA ALA A 92 -8.16 -11.62 22.06
C ALA A 92 -7.03 -11.66 23.09
N LYS A 93 -6.09 -12.60 22.93
CA LYS A 93 -4.89 -12.68 23.78
C LYS A 93 -3.97 -11.48 23.61
N ILE A 94 -3.71 -11.07 22.35
CA ILE A 94 -2.89 -9.89 22.08
C ILE A 94 -3.53 -8.65 22.69
N HIS A 95 -4.84 -8.48 22.53
CA HIS A 95 -5.58 -7.34 23.07
C HIS A 95 -5.58 -7.33 24.61
N ALA A 96 -5.57 -8.49 25.25
CA ALA A 96 -5.42 -8.65 26.69
C ALA A 96 -3.99 -8.38 27.21
N GLY A 97 -3.03 -8.08 26.33
CA GLY A 97 -1.63 -7.76 26.67
C GLY A 97 -0.68 -8.95 26.60
N ASP A 98 -1.13 -10.12 26.12
CA ASP A 98 -0.26 -11.26 25.92
C ASP A 98 0.57 -11.09 24.64
N SER A 99 1.83 -10.67 24.84
CA SER A 99 2.78 -10.41 23.77
C SER A 99 3.25 -11.70 23.07
N SER A 100 3.01 -12.88 23.64
CA SER A 100 3.42 -14.16 23.04
C SER A 100 2.71 -14.47 21.72
N SER A 101 1.52 -13.89 21.53
CA SER A 101 0.74 -14.00 20.29
C SER A 101 1.06 -12.87 19.29
N ASN A 102 1.83 -11.85 19.69
CA ASN A 102 2.18 -10.73 18.82
C ASN A 102 3.37 -11.09 17.92
N ILE A 103 3.07 -11.52 16.70
CA ILE A 103 4.07 -11.97 15.74
C ILE A 103 4.55 -10.81 14.88
N LEU A 104 5.87 -10.73 14.68
CA LEU A 104 6.48 -9.85 13.70
C LEU A 104 6.27 -10.38 12.28
N LEU A 105 5.63 -9.58 11.43
CA LEU A 105 5.32 -9.91 10.06
C LEU A 105 6.55 -9.72 9.17
N ARG A 106 6.62 -10.52 8.12
CA ARG A 106 7.68 -10.50 7.12
C ARG A 106 7.12 -10.16 5.75
N PRO A 107 7.94 -9.57 4.87
CA PRO A 107 7.53 -9.31 3.50
C PRO A 107 7.14 -10.63 2.81
N GLY A 108 6.02 -10.62 2.09
CA GLY A 108 5.48 -11.78 1.41
C GLY A 108 4.65 -12.74 2.30
N ASP A 109 4.49 -12.45 3.59
CA ASP A 109 3.53 -13.18 4.42
C ASP A 109 2.10 -12.96 3.90
N LEU A 110 1.28 -14.00 4.06
CA LEU A 110 -0.15 -13.95 3.80
C LEU A 110 -0.87 -14.02 5.14
N VAL A 111 -1.64 -12.98 5.45
CA VAL A 111 -2.43 -12.89 6.67
C VAL A 111 -3.89 -13.12 6.31
N ARG A 112 -4.45 -14.19 6.86
CA ARG A 112 -5.84 -14.56 6.64
C ARG A 112 -6.67 -14.20 7.85
N ILE A 113 -7.70 -13.40 7.65
CA ILE A 113 -8.58 -12.89 8.70
C ILE A 113 -9.94 -13.55 8.54
N PHE A 114 -10.37 -14.28 9.57
CA PHE A 114 -11.69 -14.89 9.63
C PHE A 114 -12.63 -14.03 10.48
N ALA A 115 -13.81 -13.71 9.95
CA ALA A 115 -14.86 -13.10 10.75
C ALA A 115 -15.43 -14.12 11.73
N ALA A 116 -15.62 -13.72 12.99
CA ALA A 116 -16.45 -14.46 13.93
C ALA A 116 -17.88 -14.52 13.38
N ARG A 117 -18.50 -15.70 13.45
CA ARG A 117 -19.89 -15.95 13.02
C ARG A 117 -20.82 -15.93 14.21
#